data_AF-A0A1H8UCF4-F1
#
_entry.id   AF-A0A1H8UCF4-F1
#
_cell.length_a   1.000
_cell.length_b   1.000
_cell.length_c   1.000
_cell.angle_alpha   90.00
_cell.angle_beta   90.00
_cell.angle_gamma   90.00
#
_symmetry.space_group_name_H-M   'P 1'
#
loop_
_entity.id
_entity.type
_entity.pdbx_description
1 polymer ?
#
loop_
_entity_poly.entity_id
_entity_poly.type
_entity_poly.pdbx_seq_one_letter_code
_entity_poly.pdbx_strand_id
1 'polypeptide(L)'
;MNRTLEQARTSIEQQAFDLLETVNDATSLASQFELGSLNIYEDRRAGWHHKYSLEALVRVMYVREFTGYPWKKLHDHISEDGRAIKLGFDPQKFANGQSAPARTTLSRAWNEYFGPELKRYISNTATWVLELAHEQGNPLGMRSLEPEDKSDVSEVGEKQYTRKKIREVTQEMKQLAYPAIELGRPDEETRYHDNAFLDLCVLMSLQNLAAEDGTTIYGDTTTRENGSPDGDTVLHWFKQLKRKKIVGFVDDCIGRMIKPAKRHLEFTRPADVAIDITYLAYYPDKDEVVLFTEEDEEMVQGTPDSKEYELCYKIATCCIVGENVKFTLGVEPVPLGHSMGKIVRSLIWKAKKHVSIDTVYADRGFDAADVIRSLNEAGVDYVIPRRKTSRVKNFIRQMEHEVEVEQNYAIYGDIDGDATNARAETNFVAVPKRNANEDDDKVEETIGFVTNKDVDDEIRLDRVEAKGIVDRYRRRWGIENSYRSIKQFLAWTTSKEYSVRLFYFAFAVLLYNMWLLVDFLVQVSLDNPEEYRRKPRMTAKRFLNVAIEEVGVD
;
A
#
# COMPACT_ATOMS: atom_id res chain seq x y z
N MET A 1 -14.10 7.65 45.56
CA MET A 1 -14.44 6.75 44.44
C MET A 1 -14.05 7.34 43.07
N ASN A 2 -14.36 8.60 42.73
CA ASN A 2 -14.04 9.15 41.39
C ASN A 2 -12.55 9.34 41.06
N ARG A 3 -11.69 9.72 42.03
CA ARG A 3 -10.24 9.96 41.76
C ARG A 3 -9.45 8.71 41.34
N THR A 4 -9.85 7.53 41.80
CA THR A 4 -9.12 6.27 41.56
C THR A 4 -9.45 5.69 40.18
N LEU A 5 -10.68 5.90 39.71
CA LEU A 5 -11.10 5.55 38.34
C LEU A 5 -10.42 6.44 37.29
N GLU A 6 -10.13 7.69 37.64
CA GLU A 6 -9.44 8.67 36.78
C GLU A 6 -7.95 8.35 36.62
N GLN A 7 -7.29 7.88 37.69
CA GLN A 7 -5.90 7.38 37.66
C GLN A 7 -5.77 6.02 36.94
N ALA A 8 -6.80 5.17 36.99
CA ALA A 8 -6.82 3.90 36.26
C ALA A 8 -7.04 4.10 34.74
N ARG A 9 -7.74 5.16 34.32
CA ARG A 9 -7.85 5.56 32.91
C ARG A 9 -6.48 5.87 32.31
N THR A 10 -5.71 6.72 32.98
CA THR A 10 -4.41 7.20 32.50
C THR A 10 -3.34 6.10 32.38
N SER A 11 -3.43 4.99 33.13
CA SER A 11 -2.42 3.91 33.06
C SER A 11 -2.54 3.03 31.82
N ILE A 12 -3.74 2.53 31.50
CA ILE A 12 -3.93 1.69 30.29
C ILE A 12 -3.78 2.55 29.03
N GLU A 13 -4.28 3.79 29.09
CA GLU A 13 -4.14 4.76 28.00
C GLU A 13 -2.65 5.04 27.69
N GLN A 14 -1.82 5.27 28.72
CA GLN A 14 -0.37 5.44 28.55
C GLN A 14 0.31 4.15 28.05
N GLN A 15 -0.04 2.99 28.61
CA GLN A 15 0.49 1.70 28.13
C GLN A 15 0.16 1.47 26.65
N ALA A 16 -1.07 1.81 26.22
CA ALA A 16 -1.46 1.69 24.83
C ALA A 16 -0.65 2.61 23.91
N PHE A 17 -0.37 3.85 24.34
CA PHE A 17 0.47 4.79 23.57
C PHE A 17 1.84 4.21 23.25
N ASP A 18 2.50 3.60 24.24
CA ASP A 18 3.82 3.01 24.07
C ASP A 18 3.77 1.68 23.27
N LEU A 19 2.74 0.86 23.51
CA LEU A 19 2.63 -0.46 22.90
C LEU A 19 2.23 -0.40 21.41
N LEU A 20 1.40 0.55 21.01
CA LEU A 20 0.87 0.65 19.65
C LEU A 20 1.94 0.97 18.59
N GLU A 21 3.14 1.40 18.99
CA GLU A 21 4.29 1.53 18.08
C GLU A 21 4.79 0.17 17.57
N THR A 22 4.70 -0.88 18.40
CA THR A 22 5.31 -2.19 18.13
C THR A 22 4.29 -3.31 18.01
N VAL A 23 3.10 -3.12 18.56
CA VAL A 23 2.02 -4.11 18.61
C VAL A 23 0.89 -3.68 17.68
N ASN A 24 0.53 -4.55 16.74
CA ASN A 24 -0.54 -4.25 15.79
C ASN A 24 -1.78 -5.14 15.95
N ASP A 25 -1.77 -6.19 16.77
CA ASP A 25 -2.93 -7.08 16.91
C ASP A 25 -3.58 -6.98 18.30
N ALA A 26 -4.90 -7.23 18.33
CA ALA A 26 -5.73 -7.00 19.52
C ALA A 26 -5.35 -7.92 20.67
N THR A 27 -4.87 -9.13 20.37
CA THR A 27 -4.54 -10.14 21.39
C THR A 27 -3.23 -9.80 22.07
N SER A 28 -2.20 -9.46 21.29
CA SER A 28 -0.91 -9.03 21.82
C SER A 28 -1.02 -7.74 22.61
N LEU A 29 -1.85 -6.78 22.15
CA LEU A 29 -2.07 -5.53 22.88
C LEU A 29 -2.77 -5.80 24.21
N ALA A 30 -3.92 -6.47 24.19
CA ALA A 30 -4.68 -6.77 25.40
C ALA A 30 -3.90 -7.65 26.38
N SER A 31 -3.03 -8.55 25.90
CA SER A 31 -2.21 -9.41 26.76
C SER A 31 -1.20 -8.63 27.60
N GLN A 32 -0.76 -7.45 27.12
CA GLN A 32 0.27 -6.64 27.75
C GLN A 32 -0.29 -5.58 28.70
N PHE A 33 -1.62 -5.39 28.76
CA PHE A 33 -2.21 -4.48 29.74
C PHE A 33 -1.99 -4.97 31.17
N GLU A 34 -1.43 -4.09 31.99
CA GLU A 34 -1.32 -4.27 33.43
C GLU A 34 -2.61 -3.82 34.09
N LEU A 35 -3.37 -4.80 34.58
CA LEU A 35 -4.73 -4.60 35.09
C LEU A 35 -4.78 -4.52 36.63
N GLY A 36 -3.67 -4.17 37.28
CA GLY A 36 -3.53 -4.14 38.74
C GLY A 36 -4.48 -3.17 39.47
N SER A 37 -5.06 -2.20 38.74
CA SER A 37 -6.06 -1.26 39.24
C SER A 37 -7.49 -1.81 39.25
N LEU A 38 -7.76 -3.00 38.69
CA LEU A 38 -9.11 -3.56 38.60
C LEU A 38 -9.76 -3.89 39.95
N ASN A 39 -8.99 -3.92 41.04
CA ASN A 39 -9.46 -4.20 42.40
C ASN A 39 -10.48 -3.17 42.95
N ILE A 40 -10.69 -2.06 42.24
CA ILE A 40 -11.67 -1.02 42.59
C ILE A 40 -13.07 -1.28 42.02
N TYR A 41 -13.22 -2.25 41.11
CA TYR A 41 -14.52 -2.59 40.52
C TYR A 41 -15.14 -3.77 41.26
N GLU A 42 -16.42 -3.65 41.63
CA GLU A 42 -17.20 -4.76 42.17
C GLU A 42 -17.36 -5.87 41.13
N ASP A 43 -16.61 -6.97 41.26
CA ASP A 43 -17.00 -8.24 40.68
C ASP A 43 -18.16 -8.80 41.51
N ARG A 44 -19.39 -8.77 40.96
CA ARG A 44 -20.60 -9.24 41.65
C ARG A 44 -20.64 -10.76 41.86
N ARG A 45 -19.60 -11.50 41.47
CA ARG A 45 -19.45 -12.92 41.78
C ARG A 45 -19.16 -13.13 43.26
N ALA A 46 -19.90 -14.05 43.89
CA ALA A 46 -19.43 -14.71 45.10
C ALA A 46 -18.11 -15.45 44.78
N GLY A 47 -17.06 -15.24 45.58
CA GLY A 47 -15.67 -15.70 45.34
C GLY A 47 -15.43 -17.21 45.16
N TRP A 48 -16.49 -18.02 45.10
CA TRP A 48 -16.50 -19.48 45.07
C TRP A 48 -16.87 -20.01 43.67
N HIS A 49 -17.07 -19.11 42.68
CA HIS A 49 -17.44 -19.43 41.29
C HIS A 49 -16.40 -19.02 40.23
N HIS A 50 -15.22 -18.54 40.60
CA HIS A 50 -14.21 -18.03 39.66
C HIS A 50 -13.41 -19.14 38.99
N LYS A 51 -14.00 -19.78 37.98
CA LYS A 51 -13.27 -20.70 37.10
C LYS A 51 -12.08 -19.99 36.44
N TYR A 52 -12.19 -18.71 36.06
CA TYR A 52 -11.10 -17.94 35.45
C TYR A 52 -10.88 -16.61 36.18
N SER A 53 -9.66 -16.09 36.13
CA SER A 53 -9.29 -14.80 36.75
C SER A 53 -10.04 -13.63 36.11
N LEU A 54 -10.28 -12.58 36.90
CA LEU A 54 -10.91 -11.35 36.40
C LEU A 54 -10.06 -10.70 35.30
N GLU A 55 -8.74 -10.65 35.48
CA GLU A 55 -7.82 -10.08 34.50
C GLU A 55 -7.91 -10.78 33.13
N ALA A 56 -7.89 -12.12 33.08
CA ALA A 56 -7.99 -12.85 31.83
C ALA A 56 -9.35 -12.60 31.14
N LEU A 57 -10.41 -12.49 31.93
CA LEU A 57 -11.74 -12.13 31.43
C LEU A 57 -11.78 -10.69 30.93
N VAL A 58 -11.12 -9.73 31.57
CA VAL A 58 -11.06 -8.35 31.10
C VAL A 58 -10.22 -8.22 29.84
N ARG A 59 -9.05 -8.88 29.75
CA ARG A 59 -8.21 -8.90 28.54
C ARG A 59 -8.96 -9.43 27.33
N VAL A 60 -9.71 -10.53 27.46
CA VAL A 60 -10.53 -11.04 26.33
C VAL A 60 -11.69 -10.10 25.97
N MET A 61 -12.21 -9.32 26.93
CA MET A 61 -13.20 -8.28 26.60
C MET A 61 -12.55 -7.11 25.87
N TYR A 62 -11.32 -6.71 26.19
CA TYR A 62 -10.58 -5.77 25.36
C TYR A 62 -10.37 -6.32 23.94
N VAL A 63 -9.96 -7.59 23.78
CA VAL A 63 -9.89 -8.22 22.44
C VAL A 63 -11.22 -8.10 21.71
N ARG A 64 -12.33 -8.39 22.37
CA ARG A 64 -13.67 -8.28 21.79
C ARG A 64 -14.03 -6.83 21.42
N GLU A 65 -13.76 -5.86 22.29
CA GLU A 65 -14.08 -4.45 22.06
C GLU A 65 -13.16 -3.83 21.00
N PHE A 66 -11.92 -4.31 20.84
CA PHE A 66 -11.02 -3.92 19.75
C PHE A 66 -11.49 -4.49 18.41
N THR A 67 -11.77 -5.79 18.34
CA THR A 67 -12.07 -6.45 17.05
C THR A 67 -13.54 -6.38 16.64
N GLY A 68 -14.44 -6.20 17.60
CA GLY A 68 -15.89 -6.12 17.37
C GLY A 68 -16.52 -7.48 17.17
N TYR A 69 -15.79 -8.55 17.51
CA TYR A 69 -16.21 -9.90 17.21
C TYR A 69 -17.50 -10.29 17.95
N PRO A 70 -18.46 -10.93 17.24
CA PRO A 70 -19.54 -11.62 17.92
C PRO A 70 -18.96 -12.79 18.74
N TRP A 71 -19.69 -13.23 19.77
CA TRP A 71 -19.21 -14.24 20.74
C TRP A 71 -18.64 -15.51 20.10
N LYS A 72 -19.21 -15.96 18.97
CA LYS A 72 -18.71 -17.14 18.24
C LYS A 72 -17.33 -16.87 17.63
N LYS A 73 -17.18 -15.79 16.84
CA LYS A 73 -15.90 -15.41 16.23
C LYS A 73 -14.83 -15.11 17.28
N LEU A 74 -15.20 -14.50 18.41
CA LEU A 74 -14.27 -14.29 19.53
C LEU A 74 -13.77 -15.61 20.11
N HIS A 75 -14.65 -16.59 20.31
CA HIS A 75 -14.28 -17.92 20.81
C HIS A 75 -13.34 -18.64 19.83
N ASP A 76 -13.68 -18.65 18.55
CA ASP A 76 -12.87 -19.30 17.53
C ASP A 76 -11.48 -18.65 17.46
N HIS A 77 -11.44 -17.30 17.45
CA HIS A 77 -10.21 -16.52 17.46
C HIS A 77 -9.28 -16.86 18.64
N ILE A 78 -9.80 -16.96 19.88
CA ILE A 78 -8.94 -17.25 21.04
C ILE A 78 -8.57 -18.73 21.18
N SER A 79 -9.24 -19.62 20.44
CA SER A 79 -8.99 -21.07 20.44
C SER A 79 -7.76 -21.45 19.60
N GLU A 80 -7.30 -20.55 18.75
CA GLU A 80 -6.13 -20.71 17.88
C GLU A 80 -4.84 -20.22 18.53
N ASP A 81 -3.70 -20.77 18.10
CA ASP A 81 -2.34 -20.27 18.38
C ASP A 81 -1.99 -19.99 19.86
N GLY A 82 -2.65 -20.70 20.79
CA GLY A 82 -2.47 -20.48 22.23
C GLY A 82 -2.89 -19.08 22.70
N ARG A 83 -3.72 -18.37 21.93
CA ARG A 83 -4.12 -16.98 22.23
C ARG A 83 -4.85 -16.86 23.58
N ALA A 84 -5.68 -17.84 23.95
CA ALA A 84 -6.29 -17.86 25.28
C ALA A 84 -5.24 -17.88 26.42
N ILE A 85 -4.16 -18.66 26.27
CA ILE A 85 -3.09 -18.72 27.26
C ILE A 85 -2.34 -17.38 27.34
N LYS A 86 -2.07 -16.75 26.18
CA LYS A 86 -1.45 -15.40 26.13
C LYS A 86 -2.29 -14.35 26.87
N LEU A 87 -3.62 -14.47 26.83
CA LEU A 87 -4.53 -13.58 27.57
C LEU A 87 -4.56 -13.88 29.09
N GLY A 88 -3.84 -14.89 29.57
CA GLY A 88 -3.76 -15.24 30.98
C GLY A 88 -4.78 -16.29 31.43
N PHE A 89 -5.44 -17.00 30.51
CA PHE A 89 -6.29 -18.13 30.89
C PHE A 89 -5.47 -19.36 31.26
N ASP A 90 -5.83 -19.99 32.38
CA ASP A 90 -5.21 -21.23 32.84
C ASP A 90 -5.72 -22.44 32.02
N PRO A 91 -4.85 -23.10 31.24
CA PRO A 91 -5.24 -24.23 30.40
C PRO A 91 -5.71 -25.45 31.18
N GLN A 92 -5.31 -25.61 32.44
CA GLN A 92 -5.78 -26.73 33.29
C GLN A 92 -7.27 -26.66 33.60
N LYS A 93 -7.88 -25.48 33.41
CA LYS A 93 -9.29 -25.25 33.65
C LYS A 93 -10.14 -25.39 32.39
N PHE A 94 -9.54 -25.61 31.22
CA PHE A 94 -10.31 -25.83 29.99
C PHE A 94 -11.08 -27.16 30.06
N ALA A 95 -12.18 -27.24 29.31
CA ALA A 95 -12.87 -28.52 29.15
C ALA A 95 -11.99 -29.47 28.32
N ASN A 96 -12.19 -30.78 28.48
CA ASN A 96 -11.37 -31.78 27.80
C ASN A 96 -11.43 -31.58 26.27
N GLY A 97 -10.27 -31.55 25.61
CA GLY A 97 -10.15 -31.29 24.16
C GLY A 97 -10.41 -29.85 23.71
N GLN A 98 -10.51 -28.88 24.64
CA GLN A 98 -10.66 -27.46 24.30
C GLN A 98 -9.36 -26.69 24.56
N SER A 99 -9.08 -25.71 23.70
CA SER A 99 -7.91 -24.82 23.79
C SER A 99 -8.24 -23.44 24.39
N ALA A 100 -9.50 -23.19 24.75
CA ALA A 100 -9.97 -21.92 25.31
C ALA A 100 -11.21 -22.08 26.21
N PRO A 101 -11.58 -21.04 26.99
CA PRO A 101 -12.86 -20.99 27.70
C PRO A 101 -14.06 -21.07 26.75
N ALA A 102 -15.08 -21.84 27.15
CA ALA A 102 -16.30 -21.99 26.36
C ALA A 102 -16.98 -20.63 26.09
N ARG A 103 -17.55 -20.47 24.90
CA ARG A 103 -18.28 -19.26 24.45
C ARG A 103 -19.30 -18.74 25.47
N THR A 104 -20.05 -19.64 26.10
CA THR A 104 -21.06 -19.31 27.13
C THR A 104 -20.43 -18.70 28.38
N THR A 105 -19.20 -19.09 28.72
CA THR A 105 -18.45 -18.51 29.85
C THR A 105 -18.10 -17.05 29.57
N LEU A 106 -17.64 -16.74 28.36
CA LEU A 106 -17.31 -15.38 27.93
C LEU A 106 -18.55 -14.49 27.95
N SER A 107 -19.65 -14.97 27.35
CA SER A 107 -20.92 -14.25 27.29
C SER A 107 -21.49 -13.98 28.69
N ARG A 108 -21.47 -14.96 29.61
CA ARG A 108 -21.93 -14.75 30.99
C ARG A 108 -21.04 -13.77 31.76
N ALA A 109 -19.73 -13.82 31.54
CA ALA A 109 -18.80 -12.86 32.14
C ALA A 109 -19.19 -11.42 31.84
N TRP A 110 -19.43 -11.12 30.56
CA TRP A 110 -19.91 -9.81 30.18
C TRP A 110 -21.33 -9.55 30.69
N ASN A 111 -22.31 -10.39 30.36
CA ASN A 111 -23.71 -10.03 30.57
C ASN A 111 -24.14 -10.04 32.04
N GLU A 112 -23.67 -11.01 32.83
CA GLU A 112 -24.18 -11.28 34.18
C GLU A 112 -23.21 -10.86 35.28
N TYR A 113 -21.90 -11.00 35.08
CA TYR A 113 -20.92 -10.83 36.16
C TYR A 113 -20.33 -9.42 36.22
N PHE A 114 -19.99 -8.83 35.07
CA PHE A 114 -19.40 -7.49 35.05
C PHE A 114 -20.46 -6.42 35.37
N GLY A 115 -20.17 -5.63 36.42
CA GLY A 115 -20.98 -4.48 36.80
C GLY A 115 -20.99 -3.39 35.70
N PRO A 116 -22.00 -2.50 35.70
CA PRO A 116 -22.10 -1.41 34.71
C PRO A 116 -20.86 -0.51 34.63
N GLU A 117 -20.22 -0.25 35.78
CA GLU A 117 -19.02 0.59 35.83
C GLU A 117 -17.82 -0.05 35.14
N LEU A 118 -17.59 -1.35 35.35
CA LEU A 118 -16.51 -2.09 34.70
C LEU A 118 -16.74 -2.19 33.19
N LYS A 119 -17.99 -2.47 32.76
CA LYS A 119 -18.35 -2.47 31.33
C LYS A 119 -18.05 -1.12 30.67
N ARG A 120 -18.52 -0.04 31.30
CA ARG A 120 -18.30 1.32 30.80
C ARG A 120 -16.82 1.66 30.75
N TYR A 121 -16.04 1.26 31.76
CA TYR A 121 -14.59 1.44 31.76
C TYR A 121 -13.95 0.70 30.58
N ILE A 122 -14.21 -0.59 30.42
CA ILE A 122 -13.64 -1.40 29.33
C ILE A 122 -14.00 -0.78 27.97
N SER A 123 -15.28 -0.47 27.73
CA SER A 123 -15.70 0.10 26.44
C SER A 123 -15.11 1.50 26.20
N ASN A 124 -15.09 2.40 27.19
CA ASN A 124 -14.51 3.74 27.02
C ASN A 124 -13.01 3.70 26.78
N THR A 125 -12.28 2.87 27.53
CA THR A 125 -10.84 2.67 27.32
C THR A 125 -10.59 2.02 25.96
N ALA A 126 -11.42 1.04 25.56
CA ALA A 126 -11.28 0.44 24.25
C ALA A 126 -11.51 1.44 23.12
N THR A 127 -12.54 2.29 23.22
CA THR A 127 -12.78 3.39 22.28
C THR A 127 -11.59 4.33 22.19
N TRP A 128 -11.07 4.81 23.33
CA TRP A 128 -9.92 5.71 23.35
C TRP A 128 -8.66 5.06 22.73
N VAL A 129 -8.40 3.79 23.06
CA VAL A 129 -7.25 3.05 22.51
C VAL A 129 -7.41 2.83 21.00
N LEU A 130 -8.62 2.61 20.51
CA LEU A 130 -8.89 2.51 19.07
C LEU A 130 -8.73 3.87 18.38
N GLU A 131 -9.16 4.97 18.99
CA GLU A 131 -8.94 6.33 18.49
C GLU A 131 -7.44 6.65 18.42
N LEU A 132 -6.69 6.35 19.48
CA LEU A 132 -5.24 6.52 19.49
C LEU A 132 -4.55 5.62 18.45
N ALA A 133 -4.95 4.35 18.37
CA ALA A 133 -4.43 3.43 17.36
C ALA A 133 -4.68 3.97 15.95
N HIS A 134 -5.87 4.53 15.72
CA HIS A 134 -6.24 5.13 14.46
C HIS A 134 -5.37 6.37 14.15
N GLU A 135 -5.18 7.28 15.12
CA GLU A 135 -4.28 8.45 14.99
C GLU A 135 -2.83 8.07 14.67
N GLN A 136 -2.32 7.00 15.28
CA GLN A 136 -0.95 6.51 15.04
C GLN A 136 -0.81 5.70 13.73
N GLY A 137 -1.90 5.50 12.98
CA GLY A 137 -1.91 4.64 11.81
C GLY A 137 -1.66 3.16 12.13
N ASN A 138 -2.06 2.73 13.32
CA ASN A 138 -2.05 1.34 13.75
C ASN A 138 -3.32 0.62 13.23
N PRO A 139 -3.18 -0.58 12.61
CA PRO A 139 -4.31 -1.33 12.06
C PRO A 139 -5.46 -1.62 13.04
N LEU A 140 -5.24 -1.60 14.36
CA LEU A 140 -6.31 -1.82 15.34
C LEU A 140 -7.40 -0.76 15.29
N GLY A 141 -7.03 0.50 15.04
CA GLY A 141 -7.98 1.60 14.97
C GLY A 141 -8.86 1.58 13.71
N MET A 142 -8.48 0.78 12.70
CA MET A 142 -9.03 0.88 11.35
C MET A 142 -10.03 -0.23 11.03
N ARG A 143 -11.09 -0.33 11.83
CA ARG A 143 -12.09 -1.42 11.71
C ARG A 143 -12.79 -1.44 10.36
N SER A 144 -12.94 -0.28 9.72
CA SER A 144 -13.46 -0.17 8.36
C SER A 144 -12.63 -0.95 7.32
N LEU A 145 -11.37 -1.24 7.63
CA LEU A 145 -10.48 -2.00 6.75
C LEU A 145 -10.61 -3.52 6.95
N GLU A 146 -11.43 -4.00 7.89
CA GLU A 146 -11.69 -5.44 8.07
C GLU A 146 -12.82 -5.91 7.13
N PRO A 147 -12.66 -7.02 6.40
CA PRO A 147 -13.71 -7.56 5.55
C PRO A 147 -14.89 -8.09 6.38
N GLU A 148 -16.12 -7.87 5.88
CA GLU A 148 -17.34 -8.47 6.42
C GLU A 148 -17.74 -9.66 5.53
N ASP A 149 -18.12 -10.79 6.11
CA ASP A 149 -18.68 -11.90 5.33
C ASP A 149 -20.05 -11.50 4.76
N LYS A 150 -20.10 -11.37 3.43
CA LYS A 150 -21.27 -10.98 2.63
C LYS A 150 -21.38 -11.85 1.38
N SER A 151 -20.89 -13.09 1.39
CA SER A 151 -20.97 -13.99 0.23
C SER A 151 -22.41 -14.27 -0.23
N ASP A 152 -23.36 -14.27 0.72
CA ASP A 152 -24.74 -14.73 0.50
C ASP A 152 -25.75 -13.59 0.28
N VAL A 153 -25.28 -12.36 0.04
CA VAL A 153 -26.18 -11.20 -0.12
C VAL A 153 -26.73 -11.10 -1.55
N SER A 154 -27.93 -10.52 -1.69
CA SER A 154 -28.51 -10.23 -3.01
C SER A 154 -27.72 -9.16 -3.76
N GLU A 155 -27.88 -9.06 -5.08
CA GLU A 155 -27.21 -8.03 -5.92
C GLU A 155 -27.44 -6.59 -5.40
N VAL A 156 -28.62 -6.31 -4.83
CA VAL A 156 -28.92 -5.03 -4.18
C VAL A 156 -28.10 -4.85 -2.90
N GLY A 157 -28.01 -5.90 -2.08
CA GLY A 157 -27.18 -5.93 -0.88
C GLY A 157 -25.69 -5.74 -1.19
N GLU A 158 -25.19 -6.36 -2.27
CA GLU A 158 -23.81 -6.17 -2.72
C GLU A 158 -23.53 -4.71 -3.10
N LYS A 159 -24.45 -4.06 -3.84
CA LYS A 159 -24.32 -2.65 -4.24
C LYS A 159 -24.30 -1.73 -3.03
N GLN A 160 -25.19 -1.96 -2.06
CA GLN A 160 -25.25 -1.19 -0.82
C GLN A 160 -23.98 -1.38 0.02
N TYR A 161 -23.53 -2.62 0.19
CA TYR A 161 -22.31 -2.93 0.92
C TYR A 161 -21.08 -2.30 0.26
N THR A 162 -20.94 -2.42 -1.07
CA THR A 162 -19.85 -1.79 -1.82
C THR A 162 -19.82 -0.29 -1.58
N ARG A 163 -20.97 0.39 -1.67
CA ARG A 163 -21.06 1.85 -1.44
C ARG A 163 -20.69 2.21 0.00
N LYS A 164 -21.23 1.49 0.99
CA LYS A 164 -20.88 1.65 2.41
C LYS A 164 -19.36 1.51 2.62
N LYS A 165 -18.77 0.45 2.07
CA LYS A 165 -17.34 0.14 2.21
C LYS A 165 -16.44 1.20 1.57
N ILE A 166 -16.82 1.72 0.40
CA ILE A 166 -16.08 2.84 -0.21
C ILE A 166 -16.04 4.03 0.75
N ARG A 167 -17.18 4.41 1.36
CA ARG A 167 -17.23 5.55 2.27
C ARG A 167 -16.38 5.35 3.50
N GLU A 168 -16.55 4.22 4.18
CA GLU A 168 -15.80 3.89 5.40
C GLU A 168 -14.29 3.89 5.14
N VAL A 169 -13.84 3.19 4.10
CA VAL A 169 -12.41 3.13 3.76
C VAL A 169 -11.90 4.49 3.29
N THR A 170 -12.67 5.25 2.50
CA THR A 170 -12.24 6.58 2.05
C THR A 170 -12.04 7.51 3.24
N GLN A 171 -12.99 7.54 4.19
CA GLN A 171 -12.88 8.37 5.38
C GLN A 171 -11.67 8.01 6.23
N GLU A 172 -11.45 6.73 6.49
CA GLU A 172 -10.31 6.30 7.29
C GLU A 172 -8.98 6.58 6.59
N MET A 173 -8.91 6.36 5.28
CA MET A 173 -7.70 6.65 4.53
C MET A 173 -7.42 8.15 4.43
N LYS A 174 -8.45 9.00 4.41
CA LYS A 174 -8.29 10.46 4.55
C LYS A 174 -7.68 10.80 5.91
N GLN A 175 -8.23 10.27 6.99
CA GLN A 175 -7.74 10.56 8.34
C GLN A 175 -6.30 10.05 8.56
N LEU A 176 -5.87 9.02 7.83
CA LEU A 176 -4.50 8.51 7.86
C LEU A 176 -3.53 9.31 6.99
N ALA A 177 -3.93 9.59 5.74
CA ALA A 177 -3.06 10.18 4.74
C ALA A 177 -2.99 11.71 4.85
N TYR A 178 -4.11 12.39 5.08
CA TYR A 178 -4.14 13.86 5.08
C TYR A 178 -3.19 14.48 6.10
N PRO A 179 -3.08 13.97 7.36
CA PRO A 179 -2.15 14.54 8.33
C PRO A 179 -0.67 14.35 7.97
N ALA A 180 -0.33 13.48 7.01
CA ALA A 180 1.04 13.35 6.53
C ALA A 180 1.36 14.37 5.41
N ILE A 181 0.35 14.96 4.76
CA ILE A 181 0.54 15.87 3.63
C ILE A 181 0.63 17.31 4.14
N GLU A 182 1.85 17.72 4.48
CA GLU A 182 2.12 19.09 4.91
C GLU A 182 2.29 20.03 3.71
N LEU A 183 1.31 20.90 3.46
CA LEU A 183 1.36 21.86 2.36
C LEU A 183 2.33 23.04 2.61
N GLY A 184 2.89 23.14 3.82
CA GLY A 184 3.80 24.23 4.20
C GLY A 184 3.09 25.57 4.35
N ARG A 185 1.80 25.53 4.66
CA ARG A 185 0.95 26.69 4.89
C ARG A 185 1.11 27.18 6.33
N PRO A 186 0.88 28.48 6.63
CA PRO A 186 0.91 28.98 8.00
C PRO A 186 -0.14 28.28 8.89
N ASP A 187 0.22 28.02 10.15
CA ASP A 187 -0.68 27.36 11.12
C ASP A 187 -1.80 28.31 11.61
N GLU A 188 -1.54 29.62 11.63
CA GLU A 188 -2.45 30.66 12.11
C GLU A 188 -2.91 31.57 10.96
N GLU A 189 -4.08 32.19 11.13
CA GLU A 189 -4.65 33.20 10.22
C GLU A 189 -4.98 32.71 8.78
N THR A 190 -5.10 31.39 8.57
CA THR A 190 -5.51 30.85 7.28
C THR A 190 -7.03 30.75 7.15
N ARG A 191 -7.56 31.17 5.99
CA ARG A 191 -9.00 31.09 5.68
C ARG A 191 -9.51 29.66 5.52
N TYR A 192 -8.66 28.73 5.10
CA TYR A 192 -9.04 27.37 4.73
C TYR A 192 -8.15 26.35 5.43
N HIS A 193 -8.74 25.28 5.96
CA HIS A 193 -7.97 24.15 6.48
C HIS A 193 -7.25 23.38 5.36
N ASP A 194 -6.11 22.75 5.62
CA ASP A 194 -5.33 21.97 4.62
C ASP A 194 -6.18 20.88 3.95
N ASN A 195 -7.04 20.22 4.71
CA ASN A 195 -8.00 19.24 4.19
C ASN A 195 -8.89 19.78 3.06
N ALA A 196 -9.20 21.09 3.02
CA ALA A 196 -9.97 21.67 1.93
C ALA A 196 -9.19 21.64 0.59
N PHE A 197 -7.87 21.82 0.63
CA PHE A 197 -7.01 21.73 -0.55
C PHE A 197 -6.91 20.27 -1.03
N LEU A 198 -6.77 19.33 -0.10
CA LEU A 198 -6.69 17.91 -0.41
C LEU A 198 -8.01 17.36 -0.95
N ASP A 199 -9.14 17.76 -0.35
CA ASP A 199 -10.49 17.45 -0.83
C ASP A 199 -10.74 18.02 -2.23
N LEU A 200 -10.31 19.26 -2.50
CA LEU A 200 -10.33 19.82 -3.84
C LEU A 200 -9.44 19.01 -4.80
N CYS A 201 -8.25 18.55 -4.38
CA CYS A 201 -7.41 17.69 -5.20
C CYS A 201 -8.03 16.34 -5.49
N VAL A 202 -8.76 15.77 -4.53
CA VAL A 202 -9.60 14.59 -4.77
C VAL A 202 -10.57 14.96 -5.88
N LEU A 203 -11.44 15.96 -5.71
CA LEU A 203 -12.42 16.36 -6.73
C LEU A 203 -11.82 16.53 -8.13
N MET A 204 -10.73 17.29 -8.24
CA MET A 204 -10.03 17.52 -9.51
C MET A 204 -9.54 16.23 -10.14
N SER A 205 -9.00 15.32 -9.33
CA SER A 205 -8.55 14.00 -9.76
C SER A 205 -9.73 13.10 -10.16
N LEU A 206 -10.85 13.16 -9.43
CA LEU A 206 -12.05 12.35 -9.67
C LEU A 206 -12.74 12.72 -10.99
N GLN A 207 -12.78 14.02 -11.31
CA GLN A 207 -13.49 14.56 -12.46
C GLN A 207 -12.55 14.97 -13.61
N ASN A 208 -11.24 14.78 -13.46
CA ASN A 208 -10.21 15.20 -14.42
C ASN A 208 -10.35 16.70 -14.78
N LEU A 209 -10.42 17.54 -13.75
CA LEU A 209 -10.64 18.98 -13.86
C LEU A 209 -9.36 19.78 -13.66
N ALA A 210 -9.35 20.98 -14.23
CA ALA A 210 -8.42 22.05 -13.88
C ALA A 210 -8.70 22.60 -12.48
N ALA A 211 -7.74 23.35 -11.93
CA ALA A 211 -7.92 24.06 -10.65
C ALA A 211 -9.12 25.03 -10.68
N GLU A 212 -9.34 25.74 -11.79
CA GLU A 212 -10.41 26.73 -11.93
C GLU A 212 -11.82 26.09 -11.92
N ASP A 213 -12.02 25.07 -12.75
CA ASP A 213 -13.29 24.33 -12.77
C ASP A 213 -13.49 23.57 -11.45
N GLY A 214 -12.40 23.00 -10.91
CA GLY A 214 -12.40 22.28 -9.64
C GLY A 214 -12.85 23.15 -8.48
N THR A 215 -12.32 24.38 -8.37
CA THR A 215 -12.67 25.27 -7.25
C THR A 215 -14.14 25.71 -7.32
N THR A 216 -14.66 25.93 -8.53
CA THR A 216 -16.06 26.28 -8.74
C THR A 216 -16.98 25.16 -8.27
N ILE A 217 -16.75 23.93 -8.76
CA ILE A 217 -17.57 22.77 -8.41
C ILE A 217 -17.43 22.42 -6.92
N TYR A 218 -16.22 22.54 -6.35
CA TYR A 218 -16.02 22.31 -4.91
C TYR A 218 -16.77 23.35 -4.08
N GLY A 219 -16.76 24.61 -4.48
CA GLY A 219 -17.51 25.68 -3.81
C GLY A 219 -19.01 25.44 -3.79
N ASP A 220 -19.56 24.88 -4.88
CA ASP A 220 -20.98 24.57 -5.01
C ASP A 220 -21.42 23.32 -4.21
N THR A 221 -20.47 22.45 -3.86
CA THR A 221 -20.77 21.12 -3.27
C THR A 221 -20.28 20.95 -1.84
N THR A 222 -19.30 21.75 -1.39
CA THR A 222 -18.72 21.65 -0.06
C THR A 222 -19.69 22.13 1.03
N THR A 223 -19.66 21.46 2.17
CA THR A 223 -20.39 21.85 3.38
C THR A 223 -19.56 22.72 4.33
N ARG A 224 -18.28 22.93 4.02
CA ARG A 224 -17.35 23.74 4.83
C ARG A 224 -17.77 25.21 4.83
N GLU A 225 -17.80 25.83 6.01
CA GLU A 225 -18.22 27.24 6.19
C GLU A 225 -17.40 28.22 5.33
N ASN A 226 -16.09 27.99 5.21
CA ASN A 226 -15.21 28.89 4.47
C ASN A 226 -15.25 28.70 2.94
N GLY A 227 -15.94 27.67 2.44
CA GLY A 227 -16.07 27.37 1.01
C GLY A 227 -14.82 26.75 0.38
N SER A 228 -14.62 27.02 -0.91
CA SER A 228 -13.51 26.49 -1.71
C SER A 228 -12.32 27.45 -1.80
N PRO A 229 -11.06 26.98 -1.66
CA PRO A 229 -9.89 27.78 -2.00
C PRO A 229 -9.84 28.05 -3.51
N ASP A 230 -9.46 29.26 -3.92
CA ASP A 230 -9.36 29.61 -5.34
C ASP A 230 -8.20 28.85 -6.03
N GLY A 231 -8.32 28.69 -7.36
CA GLY A 231 -7.35 27.91 -8.14
C GLY A 231 -5.93 28.47 -8.08
N ASP A 232 -5.79 29.80 -8.08
CA ASP A 232 -4.49 30.47 -7.99
C ASP A 232 -3.82 30.24 -6.63
N THR A 233 -4.58 30.27 -5.54
CA THR A 233 -4.11 29.98 -4.18
C THR A 233 -3.67 28.53 -4.05
N VAL A 234 -4.42 27.59 -4.63
CA VAL A 234 -4.04 26.17 -4.66
C VAL A 234 -2.71 25.98 -5.39
N LEU A 235 -2.60 26.54 -6.59
CA LEU A 235 -1.38 26.46 -7.37
C LEU A 235 -0.21 27.17 -6.68
N HIS A 236 -0.43 28.32 -6.05
CA HIS A 236 0.59 29.06 -5.31
C HIS A 236 1.27 28.18 -4.25
N TRP A 237 0.51 27.44 -3.45
CA TRP A 237 1.08 26.57 -2.43
C TRP A 237 1.77 25.35 -3.02
N PHE A 238 1.22 24.72 -4.06
CA PHE A 238 1.86 23.56 -4.69
C PHE A 238 3.18 23.92 -5.37
N LYS A 239 3.29 25.12 -5.92
CA LYS A 239 4.53 25.61 -6.54
C LYS A 239 5.68 25.72 -5.54
N GLN A 240 5.40 25.99 -4.27
CA GLN A 240 6.41 26.11 -3.21
C GLN A 240 6.91 24.76 -2.68
N LEU A 241 6.24 23.65 -3.02
CA LEU A 241 6.62 22.33 -2.55
C LEU A 241 7.87 21.82 -3.30
N LYS A 242 8.95 21.61 -2.55
CA LYS A 242 10.16 21.00 -3.08
C LYS A 242 9.98 19.50 -3.32
N ARG A 243 10.69 18.96 -4.30
CA ARG A 243 10.75 17.52 -4.62
C ARG A 243 10.82 16.62 -3.39
N LYS A 244 11.78 16.90 -2.49
CA LYS A 244 12.02 16.09 -1.28
C LYS A 244 10.82 16.07 -0.33
N LYS A 245 10.10 17.19 -0.21
CA LYS A 245 8.92 17.30 0.65
C LYS A 245 7.77 16.46 0.08
N ILE A 246 7.56 16.56 -1.23
CA ILE A 246 6.52 15.77 -1.91
C ILE A 246 6.78 14.27 -1.78
N VAL A 247 8.01 13.85 -2.07
CA VAL A 247 8.40 12.44 -1.95
C VAL A 247 8.27 11.96 -0.49
N GLY A 248 8.65 12.79 0.49
CA GLY A 248 8.55 12.47 1.92
C GLY A 248 7.13 12.18 2.36
N PHE A 249 6.17 13.07 2.09
CA PHE A 249 4.78 12.80 2.51
C PHE A 249 4.16 11.62 1.75
N VAL A 250 4.56 11.36 0.50
CA VAL A 250 4.07 10.20 -0.25
C VAL A 250 4.53 8.92 0.41
N ASP A 251 5.82 8.86 0.79
CA ASP A 251 6.39 7.70 1.49
C ASP A 251 5.68 7.48 2.84
N ASP A 252 5.39 8.55 3.58
CA ASP A 252 4.68 8.48 4.86
C ASP A 252 3.23 8.02 4.68
N CYS A 253 2.50 8.58 3.71
CA CYS A 253 1.15 8.15 3.35
C CYS A 253 1.14 6.67 2.95
N ILE A 254 2.01 6.25 2.02
CA ILE A 254 2.13 4.84 1.61
C ILE A 254 2.40 3.95 2.83
N GLY A 255 3.28 4.38 3.73
CA GLY A 255 3.58 3.67 4.97
C GLY A 255 2.37 3.50 5.89
N ARG A 256 1.56 4.55 6.06
CA ARG A 256 0.31 4.51 6.84
C ARG A 256 -0.76 3.65 6.18
N MET A 257 -0.83 3.65 4.86
CA MET A 257 -1.80 2.88 4.07
C MET A 257 -1.46 1.38 3.98
N ILE A 258 -0.18 1.03 3.81
CA ILE A 258 0.25 -0.36 3.60
C ILE A 258 0.25 -1.18 4.90
N LYS A 259 0.48 -0.54 6.05
CA LYS A 259 0.45 -1.19 7.38
C LYS A 259 -0.85 -1.98 7.62
N PRO A 260 -2.05 -1.39 7.48
CA PRO A 260 -3.31 -2.12 7.59
C PRO A 260 -3.57 -3.00 6.37
N ALA A 261 -3.25 -2.52 5.17
CA ALA A 261 -3.55 -3.23 3.92
C ALA A 261 -2.85 -4.60 3.83
N LYS A 262 -1.63 -4.76 4.38
CA LYS A 262 -0.88 -6.02 4.33
C LYS A 262 -1.61 -7.23 4.90
N ARG A 263 -2.55 -7.07 5.82
CA ARG A 263 -3.32 -8.23 6.35
C ARG A 263 -4.23 -8.83 5.31
N HIS A 264 -4.66 -7.97 4.41
CA HIS A 264 -5.73 -8.23 3.48
C HIS A 264 -5.10 -8.53 2.13
N LEU A 265 -4.23 -7.65 1.60
CA LEU A 265 -3.60 -7.82 0.30
C LEU A 265 -2.99 -9.22 0.10
N GLU A 266 -3.50 -9.92 -0.91
CA GLU A 266 -2.97 -11.18 -1.39
C GLU A 266 -1.80 -10.95 -2.33
N PHE A 267 -0.60 -11.25 -1.86
CA PHE A 267 0.63 -11.26 -2.65
C PHE A 267 1.58 -12.31 -2.07
N THR A 268 2.55 -12.74 -2.89
CA THR A 268 3.61 -13.65 -2.45
C THR A 268 4.37 -13.08 -1.25
N ARG A 269 4.78 -13.94 -0.31
CA ARG A 269 5.62 -13.54 0.82
C ARG A 269 6.84 -14.46 0.85
N PRO A 270 8.06 -13.95 0.58
CA PRO A 270 8.41 -12.55 0.29
C PRO A 270 7.78 -12.01 -1.03
N ALA A 271 7.64 -10.69 -1.10
CA ALA A 271 6.89 -9.98 -2.13
C ALA A 271 7.69 -9.82 -3.42
N ASP A 272 7.02 -10.09 -4.52
CA ASP A 272 7.48 -9.70 -5.83
C ASP A 272 7.13 -8.24 -6.11
N VAL A 273 8.06 -7.49 -6.68
CA VAL A 273 7.87 -6.06 -6.98
C VAL A 273 8.24 -5.74 -8.42
N ALA A 274 7.66 -4.69 -8.98
CA ALA A 274 8.05 -4.14 -10.27
C ALA A 274 8.50 -2.68 -10.14
N ILE A 275 9.50 -2.32 -10.95
CA ILE A 275 9.94 -0.95 -11.16
C ILE A 275 9.58 -0.51 -12.58
N ASP A 276 9.01 0.68 -12.69
CA ASP A 276 8.59 1.27 -13.97
C ASP A 276 8.81 2.79 -14.00
N ILE A 277 9.02 3.36 -15.19
CA ILE A 277 9.14 4.81 -15.41
C ILE A 277 7.83 5.34 -16.00
N THR A 278 7.23 6.25 -15.25
CA THR A 278 6.13 7.10 -15.69
C THR A 278 6.67 8.38 -16.31
N TYR A 279 6.08 8.76 -17.45
CA TYR A 279 6.36 10.00 -18.17
C TYR A 279 5.17 10.97 -17.99
N LEU A 280 5.43 12.17 -17.49
CA LEU A 280 4.46 13.27 -17.44
C LEU A 280 4.81 14.26 -18.55
N ALA A 281 3.90 14.46 -19.50
CA ALA A 281 4.17 15.32 -20.65
C ALA A 281 4.50 16.76 -20.22
N TYR A 282 5.45 17.39 -20.91
CA TYR A 282 5.78 18.80 -20.80
C TYR A 282 5.63 19.42 -22.19
N TYR A 283 4.82 20.48 -22.30
CA TYR A 283 4.55 21.16 -23.56
C TYR A 283 5.18 22.56 -23.54
N PRO A 284 6.23 22.82 -24.35
CA PRO A 284 6.89 24.13 -24.39
C PRO A 284 5.97 25.21 -24.98
N ASP A 285 6.25 26.49 -24.67
CA ASP A 285 5.56 27.62 -25.31
C ASP A 285 6.32 28.02 -26.56
N LYS A 286 5.70 27.90 -27.74
CA LYS A 286 6.34 28.28 -29.03
C LYS A 286 7.75 27.68 -29.19
N ASP A 287 7.89 26.40 -28.83
CA ASP A 287 9.14 25.63 -28.85
C ASP A 287 10.21 26.09 -27.85
N GLU A 288 9.89 27.01 -26.93
CA GLU A 288 10.76 27.44 -25.85
C GLU A 288 10.46 26.67 -24.55
N VAL A 289 11.50 26.07 -23.97
CA VAL A 289 11.42 25.43 -22.64
C VAL A 289 11.41 26.52 -21.59
N VAL A 290 10.26 26.73 -20.97
CA VAL A 290 10.08 27.61 -19.82
C VAL A 290 10.48 26.87 -18.54
N LEU A 291 11.47 27.42 -17.83
CA LEU A 291 11.97 26.91 -16.56
C LEU A 291 11.60 27.90 -15.46
N PHE A 292 10.95 27.42 -14.40
CA PHE A 292 10.44 28.28 -13.34
C PHE A 292 11.34 28.26 -12.10
N THR A 293 12.04 27.14 -11.90
CA THR A 293 12.97 26.91 -10.79
C THR A 293 14.22 26.16 -11.27
N GLU A 294 15.30 26.19 -10.47
CA GLU A 294 16.48 25.34 -10.71
C GLU A 294 16.12 23.84 -10.69
N GLU A 295 15.09 23.43 -9.93
CA GLU A 295 14.60 22.04 -9.97
C GLU A 295 13.98 21.69 -11.34
N ASP A 296 13.39 22.64 -12.08
CA ASP A 296 12.84 22.36 -13.42
C ASP A 296 13.95 22.01 -14.42
N GLU A 297 15.10 22.67 -14.34
CA GLU A 297 16.27 22.42 -15.21
C GLU A 297 16.76 20.98 -15.11
N GLU A 298 16.78 20.44 -13.89
CA GLU A 298 17.18 19.06 -13.66
C GLU A 298 16.11 18.06 -14.11
N MET A 299 14.85 18.46 -14.31
CA MET A 299 13.75 17.50 -14.42
C MET A 299 13.16 17.38 -15.82
N VAL A 300 13.23 18.42 -16.67
CA VAL A 300 12.74 18.37 -18.05
C VAL A 300 13.66 17.53 -18.93
N GLN A 301 13.11 16.50 -19.60
CA GLN A 301 13.88 15.55 -20.40
C GLN A 301 13.15 15.05 -21.64
N GLY A 302 13.91 14.57 -22.62
CA GLY A 302 13.37 13.89 -23.80
C GLY A 302 12.61 12.60 -23.47
N THR A 303 11.64 12.27 -24.31
CA THR A 303 10.83 11.05 -24.23
C THR A 303 11.37 9.93 -25.13
N PRO A 304 10.92 8.67 -24.90
CA PRO A 304 11.10 7.61 -25.89
C PRO A 304 10.24 7.86 -27.14
N ASP A 305 10.72 7.45 -28.33
CA ASP A 305 10.05 7.58 -29.63
C ASP A 305 8.59 7.08 -29.67
N SER A 306 8.23 6.19 -28.74
CA SER A 306 6.87 5.68 -28.56
C SER A 306 5.85 6.70 -28.02
N LYS A 307 6.29 7.89 -27.58
CA LYS A 307 5.43 8.93 -27.00
C LYS A 307 5.08 9.99 -28.03
N GLU A 308 3.87 10.53 -27.92
CA GLU A 308 3.34 11.59 -28.81
C GLU A 308 3.86 13.01 -28.46
N TYR A 309 4.68 13.13 -27.43
CA TYR A 309 5.22 14.40 -26.93
C TYR A 309 6.74 14.28 -26.78
N GLU A 310 7.47 15.36 -27.04
CA GLU A 310 8.94 15.34 -27.09
C GLU A 310 9.61 15.49 -25.72
N LEU A 311 8.99 16.26 -24.81
CA LEU A 311 9.54 16.58 -23.50
C LEU A 311 8.65 16.08 -22.37
N CYS A 312 9.25 15.72 -21.25
CA CYS A 312 8.56 15.16 -20.09
C CYS A 312 9.33 15.30 -18.79
N TYR A 313 8.60 15.09 -17.69
CA TYR A 313 9.16 14.70 -16.40
C TYR A 313 9.11 13.18 -16.26
N LYS A 314 10.18 12.57 -15.75
CA LYS A 314 10.26 11.13 -15.49
C LYS A 314 10.14 10.83 -14.01
N ILE A 315 9.31 9.86 -13.67
CA ILE A 315 9.07 9.41 -12.30
C ILE A 315 9.11 7.89 -12.28
N ALA A 316 10.04 7.33 -11.51
CA ALA A 316 10.13 5.91 -11.25
C ALA A 316 9.23 5.52 -10.08
N THR A 317 8.59 4.35 -10.18
CA THR A 317 7.74 3.81 -9.12
C THR A 317 8.12 2.37 -8.83
N CYS A 318 7.95 1.94 -7.58
CA CYS A 318 8.07 0.54 -7.18
C CYS A 318 6.71 0.06 -6.67
N CYS A 319 6.19 -1.04 -7.19
CA CYS A 319 4.89 -1.59 -6.83
C CYS A 319 4.99 -3.07 -6.49
N ILE A 320 4.20 -3.56 -5.53
CA ILE A 320 3.98 -5.01 -5.35
C ILE A 320 3.35 -5.55 -6.63
N VAL A 321 3.78 -6.72 -7.08
CA VAL A 321 3.18 -7.43 -8.22
C VAL A 321 2.64 -8.78 -7.76
N GLY A 322 1.33 -8.85 -7.60
CA GLY A 322 0.58 -10.08 -7.35
C GLY A 322 -0.39 -10.40 -8.49
N GLU A 323 -1.13 -11.49 -8.35
CA GLU A 323 -2.33 -11.71 -9.16
C GLU A 323 -3.33 -10.60 -8.77
N ASN A 324 -3.41 -9.55 -9.59
CA ASN A 324 -4.36 -8.41 -9.50
C ASN A 324 -4.01 -7.27 -8.52
N VAL A 325 -2.82 -7.28 -7.92
CA VAL A 325 -2.36 -6.18 -7.04
C VAL A 325 -1.17 -5.47 -7.68
N LYS A 326 -1.29 -4.16 -7.84
CA LYS A 326 -0.18 -3.25 -8.20
C LYS A 326 -0.04 -2.11 -7.18
N PHE A 327 -0.05 -2.45 -5.89
CA PHE A 327 0.04 -1.46 -4.83
C PHE A 327 1.42 -0.77 -4.85
N THR A 328 1.44 0.55 -5.05
CA THR A 328 2.68 1.33 -5.09
C THR A 328 3.29 1.45 -3.70
N LEU A 329 4.57 1.10 -3.58
CA LEU A 329 5.36 1.12 -2.35
C LEU A 329 6.36 2.28 -2.29
N GLY A 330 6.62 2.93 -3.42
CA GLY A 330 7.55 4.06 -3.46
C GLY A 330 7.47 4.81 -4.78
N VAL A 331 7.71 6.11 -4.69
CA VAL A 331 7.80 7.04 -5.82
C VAL A 331 9.14 7.75 -5.74
N GLU A 332 9.84 7.84 -6.87
CA GLU A 332 11.09 8.57 -7.01
C GLU A 332 11.17 9.31 -8.34
N PRO A 333 11.30 10.64 -8.34
CA PRO A 333 11.60 11.37 -9.56
C PRO A 333 12.95 10.99 -10.14
N VAL A 334 13.10 11.14 -11.46
CA VAL A 334 14.34 10.81 -12.17
C VAL A 334 14.95 12.09 -12.77
N PRO A 335 15.88 12.75 -12.06
CA PRO A 335 16.55 13.94 -12.58
C PRO A 335 17.52 13.61 -13.73
N LEU A 336 17.84 14.62 -14.53
CA LEU A 336 18.70 14.51 -15.70
C LEU A 336 20.13 14.28 -15.22
N GLY A 337 20.81 13.33 -15.85
CA GLY A 337 22.18 12.97 -15.47
C GLY A 337 22.31 12.20 -14.14
N HIS A 338 21.22 11.95 -13.42
CA HIS A 338 21.26 11.12 -12.22
C HIS A 338 21.41 9.64 -12.58
N SER A 339 22.19 8.92 -11.76
CA SER A 339 22.37 7.47 -11.88
C SER A 339 21.06 6.73 -11.65
N MET A 340 20.69 5.87 -12.61
CA MET A 340 19.48 5.06 -12.51
C MET A 340 19.61 4.02 -11.39
N GLY A 341 20.82 3.51 -11.12
CA GLY A 341 21.10 2.62 -10.00
C GLY A 341 20.77 3.27 -8.65
N LYS A 342 21.12 4.55 -8.45
CA LYS A 342 20.73 5.32 -7.25
C LYS A 342 19.21 5.39 -7.08
N ILE A 343 18.47 5.67 -8.17
CA ILE A 343 17.00 5.71 -8.15
C ILE A 343 16.41 4.35 -7.78
N VAL A 344 16.86 3.28 -8.45
CA VAL A 344 16.42 1.91 -8.18
C VAL A 344 16.71 1.53 -6.73
N ARG A 345 17.92 1.80 -6.24
CA ARG A 345 18.31 1.53 -4.86
C ARG A 345 17.39 2.26 -3.88
N SER A 346 17.11 3.55 -4.08
CA SER A 346 16.19 4.31 -3.23
C SER A 346 14.80 3.65 -3.18
N LEU A 347 14.24 3.29 -4.34
CA LEU A 347 12.96 2.61 -4.44
C LEU A 347 12.93 1.27 -3.69
N ILE A 348 13.98 0.46 -3.83
CA ILE A 348 14.09 -0.83 -3.12
C ILE A 348 14.18 -0.61 -1.62
N TRP A 349 14.93 0.37 -1.13
CA TRP A 349 15.00 0.69 0.29
C TRP A 349 13.65 1.15 0.85
N LYS A 350 12.92 1.99 0.13
CA LYS A 350 11.55 2.38 0.50
C LYS A 350 10.63 1.17 0.58
N ALA A 351 10.62 0.33 -0.46
CA ALA A 351 9.81 -0.88 -0.48
C ALA A 351 10.14 -1.84 0.67
N LYS A 352 11.43 -2.01 1.01
CA LYS A 352 11.90 -2.86 2.12
C LYS A 352 11.44 -2.40 3.50
N LYS A 353 11.11 -1.11 3.69
CA LYS A 353 10.45 -0.64 4.93
C LYS A 353 9.06 -1.24 5.12
N HIS A 354 8.44 -1.70 4.04
CA HIS A 354 7.08 -2.21 4.03
C HIS A 354 7.01 -3.71 3.80
N VAL A 355 7.79 -4.28 2.89
CA VAL A 355 7.72 -5.72 2.58
C VAL A 355 9.10 -6.33 2.46
N SER A 356 9.24 -7.59 2.84
CA SER A 356 10.37 -8.42 2.40
C SER A 356 10.22 -8.63 0.90
N ILE A 357 11.28 -8.42 0.12
CA ILE A 357 11.25 -8.52 -1.34
C ILE A 357 11.90 -9.84 -1.76
N ASP A 358 11.22 -10.60 -2.62
CA ASP A 358 11.74 -11.78 -3.31
C ASP A 358 12.45 -11.34 -4.60
N THR A 359 11.66 -11.03 -5.64
CA THR A 359 12.17 -10.70 -6.98
C THR A 359 11.69 -9.31 -7.45
N VAL A 360 12.59 -8.57 -8.08
CA VAL A 360 12.35 -7.30 -8.77
C VAL A 360 12.19 -7.53 -10.27
N TYR A 361 11.06 -7.12 -10.82
CA TYR A 361 10.81 -7.08 -12.26
C TYR A 361 10.98 -5.65 -12.78
N ALA A 362 11.66 -5.47 -13.90
CA ALA A 362 11.79 -4.17 -14.54
C ALA A 362 11.83 -4.32 -16.06
N ASP A 363 11.52 -3.24 -16.79
CA ASP A 363 11.57 -3.25 -18.24
C ASP A 363 13.01 -3.12 -18.80
N ARG A 364 13.13 -3.16 -20.12
CA ARG A 364 14.41 -2.99 -20.84
C ARG A 364 15.08 -1.64 -20.63
N GLY A 365 14.38 -0.66 -20.07
CA GLY A 365 14.92 0.63 -19.65
C GLY A 365 15.93 0.50 -18.50
N PHE A 366 15.83 -0.57 -17.72
CA PHE A 366 16.60 -0.81 -16.49
C PHE A 366 17.72 -1.85 -16.63
N ASP A 367 18.15 -2.18 -17.85
CA ASP A 367 19.15 -3.22 -18.12
C ASP A 367 20.62 -2.73 -18.10
N ALA A 368 20.89 -1.59 -17.46
CA ALA A 368 22.22 -0.97 -17.37
C ALA A 368 23.08 -1.58 -16.24
N ALA A 369 24.41 -1.51 -16.38
CA ALA A 369 25.37 -2.04 -15.39
C ALA A 369 25.11 -1.50 -13.97
N ASP A 370 24.81 -0.21 -13.86
CA ASP A 370 24.54 0.48 -12.60
C ASP A 370 23.29 -0.01 -11.87
N VAL A 371 22.24 -0.33 -12.63
CA VAL A 371 21.01 -0.91 -12.07
C VAL A 371 21.28 -2.32 -11.57
N ILE A 372 21.97 -3.14 -12.36
CA ILE A 372 22.33 -4.51 -12.01
C ILE A 372 23.18 -4.54 -10.74
N ARG A 373 24.20 -3.68 -10.65
CA ARG A 373 25.01 -3.54 -9.44
C ARG A 373 24.16 -3.14 -8.24
N SER A 374 23.29 -2.15 -8.40
CA SER A 374 22.43 -1.65 -7.32
C SER A 374 21.46 -2.71 -6.79
N LEU A 375 20.91 -3.57 -7.66
CA LEU A 375 20.03 -4.68 -7.26
C LEU A 375 20.80 -5.78 -6.52
N ASN A 376 22.00 -6.13 -7.00
CA ASN A 376 22.88 -7.07 -6.31
C ASN A 376 23.32 -6.56 -4.94
N GLU A 377 23.73 -5.30 -4.82
CA GLU A 377 24.07 -4.66 -3.53
C GLU A 377 22.88 -4.62 -2.57
N ALA A 378 21.67 -4.44 -3.11
CA ALA A 378 20.45 -4.49 -2.32
C ALA A 378 20.10 -5.91 -1.86
N GLY A 379 20.73 -6.96 -2.39
CA GLY A 379 20.46 -8.36 -2.04
C GLY A 379 19.03 -8.77 -2.36
N VAL A 380 18.58 -8.48 -3.58
CA VAL A 380 17.27 -8.90 -4.10
C VAL A 380 17.45 -9.62 -5.43
N ASP A 381 16.58 -10.59 -5.71
CA ASP A 381 16.60 -11.22 -7.03
C ASP A 381 16.02 -10.26 -8.07
N TYR A 382 16.40 -10.40 -9.33
CA TYR A 382 15.79 -9.63 -10.41
C TYR A 382 15.62 -10.41 -11.70
N VAL A 383 14.66 -9.97 -12.52
CA VAL A 383 14.47 -10.44 -13.89
C VAL A 383 14.18 -9.24 -14.78
N ILE A 384 15.10 -8.92 -15.69
CA ILE A 384 15.02 -7.74 -16.56
C ILE A 384 15.26 -8.18 -18.01
N PRO A 385 14.38 -7.86 -18.97
CA PRO A 385 14.65 -8.17 -20.36
C PRO A 385 15.84 -7.34 -20.86
N ARG A 386 16.69 -7.97 -21.67
CA ARG A 386 17.89 -7.32 -22.24
C ARG A 386 17.57 -6.66 -23.58
N ARG A 387 18.20 -5.50 -23.85
CA ARG A 387 18.21 -4.86 -25.18
C ARG A 387 18.95 -5.72 -26.20
N LYS A 388 18.50 -5.70 -27.46
CA LYS A 388 19.09 -6.48 -28.56
C LYS A 388 20.40 -5.86 -29.05
N THR A 389 21.47 -6.02 -28.29
CA THR A 389 22.83 -5.65 -28.70
C THR A 389 23.39 -6.65 -29.72
N SER A 390 24.51 -6.31 -30.38
CA SER A 390 25.19 -7.25 -31.27
C SER A 390 25.60 -8.54 -30.56
N ARG A 391 26.02 -8.45 -29.28
CA ARG A 391 26.33 -9.63 -28.45
C ARG A 391 25.10 -10.51 -28.26
N VAL A 392 23.98 -9.93 -27.83
CA VAL A 392 22.71 -10.66 -27.64
C VAL A 392 22.22 -11.29 -28.94
N LYS A 393 22.30 -10.56 -30.07
CA LYS A 393 21.93 -11.09 -31.40
C LYS A 393 22.82 -12.26 -31.83
N ASN A 394 24.13 -12.17 -31.58
CA ASN A 394 25.06 -13.24 -31.92
C ASN A 394 24.84 -14.47 -31.04
N PHE A 395 24.65 -14.28 -29.73
CA PHE A 395 24.27 -15.36 -28.82
C PHE A 395 23.03 -16.09 -29.32
N ILE A 396 21.94 -15.35 -29.58
CA ILE A 396 20.67 -15.94 -30.05
C ILE A 396 20.82 -16.69 -31.38
N ARG A 397 21.70 -16.24 -32.28
CA ARG A 397 21.96 -16.93 -33.57
C ARG A 397 22.73 -18.25 -33.41
N GLN A 398 23.47 -18.39 -32.32
CA GLN A 398 24.35 -19.53 -32.06
C GLN A 398 23.71 -20.57 -31.15
N MET A 399 22.50 -20.30 -30.63
CA MET A 399 21.78 -21.24 -29.78
C MET A 399 21.55 -22.58 -30.49
N GLU A 400 21.94 -23.66 -29.83
CA GLU A 400 21.69 -25.06 -30.16
C GLU A 400 20.40 -25.58 -29.49
N HIS A 401 19.95 -24.93 -28.42
CA HIS A 401 18.75 -25.27 -27.67
C HIS A 401 17.71 -24.15 -27.69
N GLU A 402 16.44 -24.51 -27.45
CA GLU A 402 15.35 -23.52 -27.42
C GLU A 402 15.55 -22.50 -26.28
N VAL A 403 16.13 -22.94 -25.17
CA VAL A 403 16.48 -22.12 -24.01
C VAL A 403 17.96 -22.31 -23.75
N GLU A 404 18.70 -21.21 -23.64
CA GLU A 404 20.11 -21.23 -23.28
C GLU A 404 20.47 -20.17 -22.25
N VAL A 405 21.51 -20.48 -21.46
CA VAL A 405 21.98 -19.67 -20.34
C VAL A 405 23.47 -19.36 -20.51
N GLU A 406 23.83 -18.08 -20.32
CA GLU A 406 25.22 -17.65 -20.16
C GLU A 406 25.46 -17.20 -18.72
N GLN A 407 26.21 -18.00 -17.95
CA GLN A 407 26.64 -17.64 -16.60
C GLN A 407 27.65 -16.49 -16.62
N ASN A 408 27.66 -15.68 -15.56
CA ASN A 408 28.64 -14.59 -15.39
C ASN A 408 28.69 -13.61 -16.59
N TYR A 409 27.57 -13.46 -17.29
CA TYR A 409 27.36 -12.48 -18.35
C TYR A 409 27.74 -11.08 -17.88
N ALA A 410 28.78 -10.53 -18.52
CA ALA A 410 29.30 -9.22 -18.17
C ALA A 410 28.57 -8.10 -18.91
N ILE A 411 28.04 -7.13 -18.15
CA ILE A 411 27.53 -5.85 -18.63
C ILE A 411 28.51 -4.76 -18.24
N TYR A 412 28.84 -3.89 -19.19
CA TYR A 412 29.72 -2.76 -18.96
C TYR A 412 28.96 -1.45 -19.13
N GLY A 413 29.31 -0.45 -18.32
CA GLY A 413 28.80 0.90 -18.44
C GLY A 413 29.25 1.79 -17.30
N ASP A 414 28.77 3.03 -17.31
CA ASP A 414 28.97 3.97 -16.22
C ASP A 414 28.32 3.44 -14.96
N ILE A 415 29.07 3.37 -13.87
CA ILE A 415 28.50 3.06 -12.57
C ILE A 415 28.89 4.10 -11.53
N ASP A 416 27.89 4.61 -10.81
CA ASP A 416 28.05 5.70 -9.87
C ASP A 416 29.06 5.34 -8.76
N GLY A 417 30.03 6.23 -8.55
CA GLY A 417 31.14 6.00 -7.61
C GLY A 417 32.24 5.06 -8.12
N ASP A 418 32.25 4.70 -9.40
CA ASP A 418 33.24 3.81 -10.03
C ASP A 418 33.64 4.33 -11.43
N ALA A 419 34.40 3.55 -12.19
CA ALA A 419 34.83 3.85 -13.55
C ALA A 419 33.65 3.88 -14.55
N THR A 420 33.81 4.66 -15.61
CA THR A 420 32.83 4.86 -16.69
C THR A 420 32.56 3.62 -17.57
N ASN A 421 33.34 2.56 -17.37
CA ASN A 421 33.17 1.29 -18.06
C ASN A 421 33.34 0.13 -17.06
N ALA A 422 32.79 0.30 -15.87
CA ALA A 422 32.83 -0.71 -14.83
C ALA A 422 31.98 -1.93 -15.21
N ARG A 423 32.39 -3.09 -14.70
CA ARG A 423 31.80 -4.39 -15.00
C ARG A 423 30.75 -4.75 -13.94
N ALA A 424 29.56 -5.13 -14.38
CA ALA A 424 28.55 -5.80 -13.57
C ALA A 424 28.33 -7.22 -14.12
N GLU A 425 28.36 -8.22 -13.24
CA GLU A 425 28.12 -9.63 -13.59
C GLU A 425 26.68 -10.02 -13.25
N THR A 426 26.09 -10.87 -14.10
CA THR A 426 24.73 -11.40 -14.00
C THR A 426 24.66 -12.71 -14.78
N ASN A 427 23.55 -13.44 -14.73
CA ASN A 427 23.25 -14.51 -15.68
C ASN A 427 22.42 -13.95 -16.83
N PHE A 428 22.63 -14.46 -18.04
CA PHE A 428 21.83 -14.14 -19.21
C PHE A 428 21.04 -15.37 -19.64
N VAL A 429 19.75 -15.22 -19.91
CA VAL A 429 18.85 -16.31 -20.28
C VAL A 429 18.14 -15.94 -21.58
N ALA A 430 18.31 -16.74 -22.62
CA ALA A 430 17.60 -16.59 -23.88
C ALA A 430 16.44 -17.60 -23.95
N VAL A 431 15.22 -17.09 -24.12
CA VAL A 431 14.02 -17.93 -24.21
C VAL A 431 13.15 -17.56 -25.40
N PRO A 432 12.40 -18.52 -25.98
CA PRO A 432 11.46 -18.26 -27.03
C PRO A 432 10.29 -17.42 -26.51
N LYS A 433 9.80 -16.52 -27.35
CA LYS A 433 8.49 -15.90 -27.23
C LYS A 433 7.54 -16.67 -28.14
N ARG A 434 6.52 -17.29 -27.54
CA ARG A 434 5.45 -17.99 -28.26
C ARG A 434 4.18 -17.14 -28.22
N ASN A 435 3.37 -17.22 -29.27
CA ASN A 435 2.12 -16.47 -29.37
C ASN A 435 1.05 -17.12 -28.48
N ALA A 436 0.33 -16.34 -27.67
CA ALA A 436 -0.62 -16.89 -26.69
C ALA A 436 -1.99 -17.27 -27.32
N ASN A 437 -2.22 -16.89 -28.58
CA ASN A 437 -3.54 -16.91 -29.23
C ASN A 437 -3.65 -17.88 -30.43
N GLU A 438 -2.62 -18.69 -30.70
CA GLU A 438 -2.64 -19.66 -31.80
C GLU A 438 -2.29 -21.05 -31.25
N ASP A 439 -3.05 -22.08 -31.65
CA ASP A 439 -2.74 -23.51 -31.43
C ASP A 439 -1.44 -23.97 -32.16
N ASP A 440 -0.68 -23.03 -32.71
CA ASP A 440 0.57 -23.27 -33.44
C ASP A 440 1.74 -22.94 -32.49
N ASP A 441 2.59 -23.93 -32.21
CA ASP A 441 3.78 -23.84 -31.35
C ASP A 441 4.90 -22.93 -31.93
N LYS A 442 4.53 -21.97 -32.78
CA LYS A 442 5.45 -21.06 -33.47
C LYS A 442 6.13 -20.11 -32.49
N VAL A 443 7.45 -20.15 -32.54
CA VAL A 443 8.31 -19.14 -31.90
C VAL A 443 8.23 -17.86 -32.75
N GLU A 444 7.68 -16.79 -32.17
CA GLU A 444 7.68 -15.46 -32.81
C GLU A 444 9.10 -14.88 -32.85
N GLU A 445 9.80 -14.98 -31.71
CA GLU A 445 11.13 -14.39 -31.51
C GLU A 445 11.78 -14.94 -30.24
N THR A 446 13.10 -15.11 -30.21
CA THR A 446 13.85 -15.35 -28.96
C THR A 446 14.17 -14.03 -28.25
N ILE A 447 13.88 -13.96 -26.96
CA ILE A 447 14.15 -12.81 -26.10
C ILE A 447 15.17 -13.17 -25.03
N GLY A 448 16.20 -12.33 -24.90
CA GLY A 448 17.16 -12.39 -23.80
C GLY A 448 16.69 -11.64 -22.55
N PHE A 449 17.00 -12.20 -21.38
CA PHE A 449 16.80 -11.64 -20.05
C PHE A 449 18.09 -11.68 -19.26
N VAL A 450 18.22 -10.80 -18.28
CA VAL A 450 19.29 -10.84 -17.28
C VAL A 450 18.69 -11.04 -15.90
N THR A 451 19.33 -11.90 -15.12
CA THR A 451 18.91 -12.28 -13.76
C THR A 451 20.11 -12.69 -12.92
N ASN A 452 20.05 -12.48 -11.60
CA ASN A 452 21.00 -13.03 -10.62
C ASN A 452 20.47 -14.32 -9.97
N LYS A 453 19.31 -14.83 -10.40
CA LYS A 453 18.81 -16.14 -9.95
C LYS A 453 19.72 -17.25 -10.44
N ASP A 454 19.76 -18.33 -9.66
CA ASP A 454 20.39 -19.58 -10.07
C ASP A 454 19.59 -20.18 -11.23
N VAL A 455 20.23 -20.26 -12.40
CA VAL A 455 19.63 -20.70 -13.67
C VAL A 455 20.67 -21.50 -14.42
N ASP A 456 20.27 -22.56 -15.11
CA ASP A 456 21.18 -23.36 -15.94
C ASP A 456 20.42 -23.88 -17.17
N ASP A 457 21.14 -24.42 -18.14
CA ASP A 457 20.62 -25.06 -19.34
C ASP A 457 21.27 -26.42 -19.64
N GLU A 458 22.11 -26.98 -18.75
CA GLU A 458 22.78 -28.28 -18.96
C GLU A 458 21.78 -29.42 -19.26
N ILE A 459 20.77 -29.61 -18.39
CA ILE A 459 19.75 -30.65 -18.59
C ILE A 459 18.37 -30.06 -18.91
N ARG A 460 17.46 -30.92 -19.37
CA ARG A 460 16.09 -30.52 -19.74
C ARG A 460 15.35 -29.86 -18.58
N LEU A 461 15.59 -30.31 -17.35
CA LEU A 461 14.94 -29.74 -16.16
C LEU A 461 15.37 -28.29 -15.94
N ASP A 462 16.67 -28.00 -16.05
CA ASP A 462 17.21 -26.65 -15.89
C ASP A 462 16.65 -25.69 -16.94
N ARG A 463 16.59 -26.13 -18.20
CA ARG A 463 15.96 -25.36 -19.29
C ARG A 463 14.49 -25.03 -19.02
N VAL A 464 13.75 -25.96 -18.40
CA VAL A 464 12.35 -25.73 -18.00
C VAL A 464 12.27 -24.72 -16.85
N GLU A 465 13.19 -24.77 -15.89
CA GLU A 465 13.24 -23.83 -14.78
C GLU A 465 13.64 -22.41 -15.23
N ALA A 466 14.67 -22.28 -16.06
CA ALA A 466 15.10 -21.03 -16.67
C ALA A 466 13.97 -20.38 -17.48
N LYS A 467 13.23 -21.18 -18.27
CA LYS A 467 12.01 -20.73 -18.94
C LYS A 467 10.93 -20.30 -17.96
N GLY A 468 10.74 -21.06 -16.88
CA GLY A 468 9.76 -20.78 -15.83
C GLY A 468 9.96 -19.42 -15.15
N ILE A 469 11.21 -18.98 -14.96
CA ILE A 469 11.53 -17.64 -14.45
C ILE A 469 11.02 -16.55 -15.39
N VAL A 470 11.21 -16.72 -16.70
CA VAL A 470 10.71 -15.76 -17.69
C VAL A 470 9.19 -15.80 -17.81
N ASP A 471 8.58 -16.98 -17.73
CA ASP A 471 7.12 -17.10 -17.75
C ASP A 471 6.49 -16.48 -16.50
N ARG A 472 7.19 -16.50 -15.34
CA ARG A 472 6.80 -15.72 -14.15
C ARG A 472 6.90 -14.22 -14.41
N TYR A 473 8.00 -13.73 -15.01
CA TYR A 473 8.11 -12.33 -15.46
C TYR A 473 6.91 -11.96 -16.34
N ARG A 474 6.59 -12.74 -17.37
CA ARG A 474 5.50 -12.42 -18.31
C ARG A 474 4.13 -12.38 -17.64
N ARG A 475 3.83 -13.32 -16.76
CA ARG A 475 2.56 -13.33 -16.00
C ARG A 475 2.42 -12.12 -15.08
N ARG A 476 3.52 -11.72 -14.42
CA ARG A 476 3.54 -10.60 -13.46
C ARG A 476 3.58 -9.24 -14.15
N TRP A 477 4.34 -9.14 -15.23
CA TRP A 477 4.46 -7.94 -16.05
C TRP A 477 3.22 -7.69 -16.92
N GLY A 478 2.67 -8.76 -17.51
CA GLY A 478 1.52 -8.77 -18.44
C GLY A 478 0.18 -8.30 -17.85
N ILE A 479 0.15 -7.86 -16.60
CA ILE A 479 -0.93 -7.05 -16.00
C ILE A 479 -0.74 -5.58 -16.43
N GLU A 480 -0.36 -5.40 -17.70
CA GLU A 480 0.20 -4.20 -18.33
C GLU A 480 -0.87 -3.12 -18.44
N ASN A 481 -1.09 -2.33 -17.38
CA ASN A 481 -1.72 -1.01 -17.40
C ASN A 481 -1.69 -0.27 -16.04
N SER A 482 -0.74 -0.51 -15.13
CA SER A 482 -0.65 0.26 -13.87
C SER A 482 -0.61 1.76 -14.13
N TYR A 483 0.22 2.21 -15.08
CA TYR A 483 0.28 3.62 -15.47
C TYR A 483 -1.05 4.13 -16.04
N ARG A 484 -1.73 3.34 -16.89
CA ARG A 484 -3.05 3.73 -17.44
C ARG A 484 -4.10 3.85 -16.32
N SER A 485 -3.97 3.06 -15.27
CA SER A 485 -4.86 3.13 -14.11
C SER A 485 -4.54 4.33 -13.22
N ILE A 486 -3.27 4.60 -12.88
CA ILE A 486 -2.88 5.78 -12.09
C ILE A 486 -3.29 7.08 -12.80
N LYS A 487 -3.16 7.14 -14.14
CA LYS A 487 -3.62 8.29 -14.94
C LYS A 487 -5.12 8.60 -14.81
N GLN A 488 -5.96 7.63 -14.44
CA GLN A 488 -7.39 7.90 -14.19
C GLN A 488 -7.62 8.70 -12.91
N PHE A 489 -6.60 8.82 -12.05
CA PHE A 489 -6.61 9.59 -10.81
C PHE A 489 -5.76 10.86 -10.92
N LEU A 490 -5.22 11.19 -12.10
CA LEU A 490 -4.39 12.37 -12.28
C LEU A 490 -5.29 13.58 -12.54
N ALA A 491 -5.19 14.61 -11.69
CA ALA A 491 -5.85 15.89 -11.94
C ALA A 491 -5.33 16.53 -13.24
N TRP A 492 -6.23 17.20 -13.98
CA TRP A 492 -5.84 17.88 -15.21
C TRP A 492 -5.15 19.21 -14.87
N THR A 493 -4.09 19.55 -15.61
CA THR A 493 -3.36 20.80 -15.36
C THR A 493 -2.69 21.36 -16.61
N THR A 494 -2.77 22.68 -16.76
CA THR A 494 -1.95 23.46 -17.72
C THR A 494 -0.63 23.91 -17.12
N SER A 495 -0.46 23.83 -15.79
CA SER A 495 0.77 24.25 -15.12
C SER A 495 1.96 23.47 -15.66
N LYS A 496 3.02 24.18 -16.00
CA LYS A 496 4.27 23.59 -16.48
C LYS A 496 5.25 23.31 -15.35
N GLU A 497 5.07 23.94 -14.20
CA GLU A 497 5.97 23.81 -13.05
C GLU A 497 6.05 22.37 -12.54
N TYR A 498 7.28 21.88 -12.38
CA TYR A 498 7.56 20.53 -11.96
C TYR A 498 6.92 20.16 -10.62
N SER A 499 6.96 21.05 -9.63
CA SER A 499 6.38 20.83 -8.29
C SER A 499 4.89 20.51 -8.35
N VAL A 500 4.12 21.23 -9.16
CA VAL A 500 2.69 20.99 -9.37
C VAL A 500 2.45 19.63 -10.05
N ARG A 501 3.22 19.32 -11.10
CA ARG A 501 3.06 18.04 -11.82
C ARG A 501 3.46 16.84 -10.97
N LEU A 502 4.52 16.99 -10.17
CA LEU A 502 4.95 15.98 -9.22
C LEU A 502 3.89 15.78 -8.14
N PHE A 503 3.35 16.86 -7.56
CA PHE A 503 2.30 16.78 -6.54
C PHE A 503 1.07 16.03 -7.06
N TYR A 504 0.54 16.39 -8.24
CA TYR A 504 -0.61 15.69 -8.82
C TYR A 504 -0.34 14.22 -9.11
N PHE A 505 0.85 13.86 -9.60
CA PHE A 505 1.20 12.46 -9.79
C PHE A 505 1.31 11.70 -8.47
N ALA A 506 2.00 12.29 -7.48
CA ALA A 506 2.11 11.77 -6.13
C ALA A 506 0.74 11.52 -5.49
N PHE A 507 -0.17 12.50 -5.60
CA PHE A 507 -1.52 12.38 -5.07
C PHE A 507 -2.36 11.34 -5.82
N ALA A 508 -2.21 11.24 -7.14
CA ALA A 508 -2.84 10.21 -7.96
C ALA A 508 -2.43 8.79 -7.54
N VAL A 509 -1.15 8.60 -7.17
CA VAL A 509 -0.65 7.31 -6.63
C VAL A 509 -1.36 6.96 -5.30
N LEU A 510 -1.56 7.93 -4.42
CA LEU A 510 -2.27 7.70 -3.15
C LEU A 510 -3.74 7.32 -3.41
N LEU A 511 -4.43 8.04 -4.29
CA LEU A 511 -5.81 7.72 -4.68
C LEU A 511 -5.92 6.34 -5.33
N TYR A 512 -4.97 5.98 -6.18
CA TYR A 512 -4.90 4.67 -6.81
C TYR A 512 -4.71 3.54 -5.78
N ASN A 513 -3.82 3.73 -4.82
CA ASN A 513 -3.62 2.76 -3.73
C ASN A 513 -4.86 2.64 -2.84
N MET A 514 -5.58 3.74 -2.57
CA MET A 514 -6.87 3.70 -1.85
C MET A 514 -7.92 2.90 -2.63
N TRP A 515 -8.04 3.15 -3.94
CA TRP A 515 -8.94 2.40 -4.81
C TRP A 515 -8.63 0.89 -4.79
N LEU A 516 -7.36 0.51 -4.90
CA LEU A 516 -6.93 -0.89 -4.82
C LEU A 516 -7.30 -1.53 -3.49
N LEU A 517 -7.13 -0.82 -2.37
CA LEU A 517 -7.49 -1.34 -1.05
C LEU A 517 -9.00 -1.57 -0.94
N VAL A 518 -9.81 -0.63 -1.39
CA VAL A 518 -11.27 -0.81 -1.38
C VAL A 518 -11.68 -1.97 -2.27
N ASP A 519 -11.10 -2.09 -3.46
CA ASP A 519 -11.45 -3.15 -4.41
C ASP A 519 -11.13 -4.51 -3.80
N PHE A 520 -9.97 -4.62 -3.17
CA PHE A 520 -9.55 -5.80 -2.43
C PHE A 520 -10.55 -6.16 -1.31
N LEU A 521 -10.88 -5.20 -0.44
CA LEU A 521 -11.77 -5.46 0.70
C LEU A 521 -13.19 -5.84 0.27
N VAL A 522 -13.68 -5.23 -0.81
CA VAL A 522 -14.98 -5.56 -1.40
C VAL A 522 -14.97 -6.97 -1.99
N GLN A 523 -13.90 -7.37 -2.68
CA GLN A 523 -13.74 -8.73 -3.20
C GLN A 523 -13.72 -9.76 -2.08
N VAL A 524 -12.87 -9.60 -1.06
CA VAL A 524 -12.81 -10.56 0.07
C VAL A 524 -14.14 -10.67 0.82
N SER A 525 -14.93 -9.58 0.86
CA SER A 525 -16.22 -9.59 1.55
C SER A 525 -17.33 -10.26 0.75
N LEU A 526 -17.31 -10.14 -0.59
CA LEU A 526 -18.43 -10.53 -1.46
C LEU A 526 -18.15 -11.76 -2.34
N ASP A 527 -16.89 -12.09 -2.61
CA ASP A 527 -16.50 -13.26 -3.38
C ASP A 527 -16.28 -14.44 -2.43
N ASN A 528 -16.61 -15.65 -2.89
CA ASN A 528 -16.21 -16.85 -2.16
C ASN A 528 -14.67 -16.95 -2.15
N PRO A 529 -14.05 -17.42 -1.05
CA PRO A 529 -12.59 -17.57 -0.97
C PRO A 529 -11.98 -18.46 -2.07
N GLU A 530 -12.81 -19.27 -2.75
CA GLU A 530 -12.40 -20.17 -3.83
C GLU A 530 -12.57 -19.55 -5.24
N GLU A 531 -13.23 -18.39 -5.38
CA GLU A 531 -13.57 -17.75 -6.67
C GLU A 531 -13.06 -16.30 -6.77
N TYR A 532 -11.78 -16.06 -6.45
CA TYR A 532 -11.20 -14.73 -6.62
C TYR A 532 -11.13 -14.28 -8.09
N ARG A 533 -11.59 -13.06 -8.37
CA ARG A 533 -11.66 -12.51 -9.73
C ARG A 533 -10.31 -11.94 -10.15
N ARG A 534 -9.90 -12.24 -11.40
CA ARG A 534 -8.72 -11.62 -12.05
C ARG A 534 -8.88 -10.15 -12.45
N LYS A 535 -10.09 -9.60 -12.35
CA LYS A 535 -10.38 -8.21 -12.73
C LYS A 535 -10.99 -7.49 -11.51
N PRO A 536 -10.66 -6.21 -11.31
CA PRO A 536 -11.27 -5.41 -10.24
C PRO A 536 -12.79 -5.52 -10.27
N ARG A 537 -13.39 -5.88 -9.14
CA ARG A 537 -14.86 -5.87 -8.97
C ARG A 537 -15.37 -4.44 -8.94
N MET A 538 -14.57 -3.53 -8.43
CA MET A 538 -14.79 -2.10 -8.40
C MET A 538 -13.93 -1.41 -9.44
N THR A 539 -14.56 -0.83 -10.46
CA THR A 539 -13.85 0.02 -11.43
C THR A 539 -13.40 1.31 -10.75
N ALA A 540 -12.27 1.89 -11.21
CA ALA A 540 -11.80 3.19 -10.74
C ALA A 540 -12.92 4.23 -10.83
N LYS A 541 -13.60 4.35 -11.98
CA LYS A 541 -14.75 5.26 -12.14
C LYS A 541 -15.83 5.10 -11.07
N ARG A 542 -16.19 3.88 -10.67
CA ARG A 542 -17.20 3.65 -9.63
C ARG A 542 -16.72 4.08 -8.26
N PHE A 543 -15.46 3.82 -7.93
CA PHE A 543 -14.82 4.33 -6.72
C PHE A 543 -14.83 5.85 -6.68
N LEU A 544 -14.38 6.49 -7.78
CA LEU A 544 -14.34 7.94 -7.90
C LEU A 544 -15.73 8.55 -7.66
N ASN A 545 -16.77 8.00 -8.28
CA ASN A 545 -18.15 8.48 -8.16
C ASN A 545 -18.74 8.39 -6.73
N VAL A 546 -18.22 7.52 -5.86
CA VAL A 546 -18.69 7.44 -4.47
C VAL A 546 -17.78 8.22 -3.55
N ALA A 547 -16.47 8.21 -3.79
CA ALA A 547 -15.51 9.00 -3.02
C ALA A 547 -15.79 10.51 -3.12
N ILE A 548 -16.35 10.99 -4.24
CA ILE A 548 -16.77 12.39 -4.40
C ILE A 548 -17.84 12.82 -3.39
N GLU A 549 -18.70 11.89 -2.94
CA GLU A 549 -19.75 12.21 -1.96
C GLU A 549 -19.17 12.48 -0.58
N GLU A 550 -17.93 12.05 -0.35
CA GLU A 550 -17.17 12.25 0.88
C GLU A 550 -16.24 13.48 0.80
N VAL A 551 -16.22 14.20 -0.33
CA VAL A 551 -15.38 15.38 -0.56
C VAL A 551 -16.10 16.63 -0.04
N GLY A 552 -15.44 17.40 0.83
CA GLY A 552 -16.02 18.64 1.38
C GLY A 552 -17.11 18.42 2.43
N VAL A 553 -17.19 17.22 2.99
CA VAL A 553 -17.97 16.91 4.19
C VAL A 553 -17.03 16.99 5.39
N ASP A 554 -17.41 17.76 6.41
CA ASP A 554 -16.66 17.86 7.68
C ASP A 554 -16.84 16.64 8.59
#